data_AF-A0A2K1PCV2-F1
#
_entry.id   AF-A0A2K1PCV2-F1
#
_cell.length_a   1.000
_cell.length_b   1.000
_cell.length_c   1.000
_cell.angle_alpha   90.00
_cell.angle_beta   90.00
_cell.angle_gamma   90.00
#
_symmetry.space_group_name_H-M   'P 1'
#
loop_
_entity.id
_entity.type
_entity.pdbx_description
1 polymer ?
#
loop_
_entity_poly.entity_id
_entity_poly.type
_entity_poly.pdbx_seq_one_letter_code
_entity_poly.pdbx_strand_id
1 'polypeptide(L)'
;MRAMYVSDVGDGLCMALRTSYGETIQIDCGSQQGSDVALNGLMKFYNHLSSPDIFMLSHFHLDHYNGLMLASSRGYFPMPWEIKEVYYPKIPKFREKEEFMLCLLTMNLRVFGNETGIMEYDFLKTISRITRGSFKYKPVSKGDVINIGGTTFEVLWPPPVIDEEGTLSVIRQAINDFNIAMEADEKIKELYQRVEKEGLFRAYFEQEQRSYSGERDNAGKLVNNEYKEKKLPDVVKKANDSLRKAANHLSLALFEYNGLLFLGDLEKSEIRKVVNYLESVGKKRFYVFVTPHHGTHWDNCLKKIDCIYSITSNGSKLHSHIKRGFKDISRMSFATYVNGDIVVPPFMPTRSHRFYPWWFYDDKY
;
A
#
# COMPACT_ATOMS: atom_id res chain seq x y z
N MET A 1 -14.25 -2.89 -13.32
CA MET A 1 -13.31 -3.99 -12.94
C MET A 1 -13.81 -5.35 -13.46
N ARG A 2 -12.93 -6.24 -13.95
CA ARG A 2 -13.27 -7.62 -14.38
C ARG A 2 -12.99 -8.70 -13.33
N ALA A 3 -12.01 -8.52 -12.46
CA ALA A 3 -11.75 -9.48 -11.39
C ALA A 3 -10.85 -8.81 -10.35
N MET A 4 -10.93 -9.29 -9.11
CA MET A 4 -10.00 -8.93 -8.06
C MET A 4 -9.48 -10.19 -7.38
N TYR A 5 -8.22 -10.17 -7.01
CA TYR A 5 -7.54 -11.24 -6.32
C TYR A 5 -6.81 -10.65 -5.11
N VAL A 6 -6.92 -11.29 -3.96
CA VAL A 6 -6.19 -10.92 -2.74
C VAL A 6 -5.54 -12.18 -2.21
N SER A 7 -4.21 -12.20 -2.21
CA SER A 7 -3.44 -13.34 -1.73
C SER A 7 -3.39 -13.34 -0.20
N ASP A 8 -3.42 -14.52 0.40
CA ASP A 8 -3.09 -14.70 1.81
C ASP A 8 -1.58 -14.56 1.99
N VAL A 9 -1.19 -13.37 2.44
CA VAL A 9 0.18 -12.99 2.79
C VAL A 9 0.32 -12.71 4.29
N GLY A 10 -0.64 -13.16 5.10
CA GLY A 10 -0.70 -12.81 6.52
C GLY A 10 -1.05 -11.34 6.77
N ASP A 11 -0.39 -10.72 7.74
CA ASP A 11 -0.57 -9.31 8.08
C ASP A 11 0.19 -8.46 7.05
N GLY A 12 -0.49 -8.11 5.97
CA GLY A 12 0.06 -7.39 4.83
C GLY A 12 -1.02 -7.19 3.78
N LEU A 13 -0.62 -6.82 2.57
CA LEU A 13 -1.52 -6.76 1.42
C LEU A 13 -0.77 -7.18 0.15
N CYS A 14 -1.40 -8.06 -0.61
CA CYS A 14 -1.00 -8.40 -1.96
C CYS A 14 -2.26 -8.59 -2.79
N MET A 15 -2.65 -7.55 -3.52
CA MET A 15 -3.90 -7.53 -4.27
C MET A 15 -3.64 -7.23 -5.74
N ALA A 16 -4.42 -7.83 -6.63
CA ALA A 16 -4.39 -7.48 -8.03
C ALA A 16 -5.79 -7.36 -8.62
N LEU A 17 -5.92 -6.45 -9.58
CA LEU A 17 -7.16 -6.11 -10.28
C LEU A 17 -6.96 -6.35 -11.76
N ARG A 18 -7.99 -6.88 -12.42
CA ARG A 18 -8.05 -6.91 -13.89
C ARG A 18 -9.03 -5.85 -14.37
N THR A 19 -8.59 -4.99 -15.28
CA THR A 19 -9.40 -3.91 -15.85
C THR A 19 -10.44 -4.43 -16.85
N SER A 20 -11.31 -3.52 -17.32
CA SER A 20 -12.30 -3.79 -18.38
C SER A 20 -11.69 -4.23 -19.72
N TYR A 21 -10.46 -3.81 -20.05
CA TYR A 21 -9.76 -4.22 -21.27
C TYR A 21 -8.68 -5.28 -21.06
N GLY A 22 -8.46 -5.69 -19.81
CA GLY A 22 -7.71 -6.91 -19.49
C GLY A 22 -6.32 -6.67 -18.92
N GLU A 23 -5.90 -5.41 -18.78
CA GLU A 23 -4.69 -5.00 -18.07
C GLU A 23 -4.74 -5.43 -16.60
N THR A 24 -3.57 -5.76 -16.07
CA THR A 24 -3.39 -6.20 -14.68
C THR A 24 -2.75 -5.09 -13.84
N ILE A 25 -3.44 -4.69 -12.78
CA ILE A 25 -2.96 -3.71 -11.79
C ILE A 25 -2.59 -4.48 -10.52
N GLN A 26 -1.33 -4.45 -10.11
CA GLN A 26 -0.89 -4.88 -8.78
C GLN A 26 -1.05 -3.73 -7.79
N ILE A 27 -1.70 -3.97 -6.65
CA ILE A 27 -1.78 -3.06 -5.51
C ILE A 27 -1.13 -3.73 -4.31
N ASP A 28 0.01 -3.18 -3.87
CA ASP A 28 0.90 -3.72 -2.83
C ASP A 28 1.34 -5.18 -3.08
N CYS A 29 2.43 -5.62 -2.47
CA CYS A 29 2.88 -7.01 -2.45
C CYS A 29 3.78 -7.29 -1.25
N GLY A 30 3.27 -7.04 -0.05
CA GLY A 30 4.06 -7.13 1.17
C GLY A 30 3.41 -7.91 2.31
N SER A 31 4.24 -8.27 3.29
CA SER A 31 3.87 -9.05 4.46
C SER A 31 4.74 -8.72 5.67
N GLN A 32 4.15 -8.62 6.86
CA GLN A 32 4.85 -8.58 8.14
C GLN A 32 5.41 -9.94 8.58
N GLN A 33 4.98 -11.04 7.95
CA GLN A 33 5.52 -12.39 8.18
C GLN A 33 6.83 -12.63 7.42
N GLY A 34 7.17 -11.75 6.47
CA GLY A 34 8.44 -11.77 5.75
C GLY A 34 8.29 -11.71 4.24
N SER A 35 9.36 -11.32 3.57
CA SER A 35 9.39 -11.12 2.12
C SER A 35 9.16 -12.40 1.31
N ASP A 36 9.51 -13.58 1.84
CA ASP A 36 9.21 -14.87 1.20
C ASP A 36 7.70 -15.15 1.14
N VAL A 37 6.96 -14.86 2.21
CA VAL A 37 5.49 -15.00 2.25
C VAL A 37 4.86 -14.07 1.24
N ALA A 38 5.30 -12.81 1.21
CA ALA A 38 4.85 -11.81 0.26
C ALA A 38 5.13 -12.21 -1.20
N LEU A 39 6.34 -12.65 -1.50
CA LEU A 39 6.72 -13.11 -2.85
C LEU A 39 5.93 -14.35 -3.26
N ASN A 40 5.72 -15.30 -2.36
CA ASN A 40 4.90 -16.48 -2.67
C ASN A 40 3.45 -16.10 -2.98
N GLY A 41 2.85 -15.20 -2.21
CA GLY A 41 1.51 -14.66 -2.49
C GLY A 41 1.44 -13.99 -3.86
N LEU A 42 2.41 -13.14 -4.16
CA LEU A 42 2.58 -12.47 -5.44
C LEU A 42 2.71 -13.47 -6.60
N MET A 43 3.54 -14.51 -6.46
CA MET A 43 3.79 -15.51 -7.51
C MET A 43 2.61 -16.45 -7.74
N LYS A 44 1.87 -16.83 -6.70
CA LYS A 44 0.65 -17.66 -6.84
C LYS A 44 -0.32 -17.03 -7.84
N PHE A 45 -0.47 -15.71 -7.79
CA PHE A 45 -1.33 -14.97 -8.69
C PHE A 45 -0.83 -14.97 -10.14
N TYR A 46 0.46 -14.71 -10.36
CA TYR A 46 1.05 -14.67 -11.71
C TYR A 46 1.25 -16.03 -12.37
N ASN A 47 1.07 -17.12 -11.62
CA ASN A 47 0.92 -18.43 -12.24
C ASN A 47 -0.43 -18.59 -12.96
N HIS A 48 -1.42 -17.74 -12.66
CA HIS A 48 -2.76 -17.79 -13.23
C HIS A 48 -3.09 -16.59 -14.14
N LEU A 49 -2.32 -15.51 -14.06
CA LEU A 49 -2.51 -14.28 -14.82
C LEU A 49 -1.20 -13.79 -15.44
N SER A 50 -1.30 -12.94 -16.45
CA SER A 50 -0.12 -12.28 -17.05
C SER A 50 0.59 -11.39 -16.03
N SER A 51 1.87 -11.09 -16.28
CA SER A 51 2.64 -10.09 -15.53
C SER A 51 1.86 -8.77 -15.39
N PRO A 52 2.11 -8.00 -14.32
CA PRO A 52 1.40 -6.74 -14.12
C PRO A 52 1.80 -5.73 -15.20
N ASP A 53 0.80 -5.02 -15.70
CA ASP A 53 0.97 -3.86 -16.58
C ASP A 53 1.17 -2.58 -15.74
N ILE A 54 0.63 -2.53 -14.52
CA ILE A 54 0.62 -1.37 -13.63
C ILE A 54 0.93 -1.82 -12.21
N PHE A 55 1.68 -0.99 -11.48
CA PHE A 55 1.87 -1.16 -10.04
C PHE A 55 1.35 0.07 -9.29
N MET A 56 0.55 -0.14 -8.23
CA MET A 56 0.14 0.88 -7.29
C MET A 56 0.67 0.52 -5.90
N LEU A 57 1.35 1.46 -5.25
CA LEU A 57 1.75 1.33 -3.86
C LEU A 57 0.82 2.15 -2.99
N SER A 58 0.26 1.54 -1.94
CA SER A 58 -0.66 2.22 -1.04
C SER A 58 0.07 3.22 -0.15
N HIS A 59 1.24 2.85 0.37
CA HIS A 59 2.14 3.74 1.10
C HIS A 59 3.53 3.10 1.27
N PHE A 60 4.49 3.92 1.68
CA PHE A 60 5.88 3.50 1.79
C PHE A 60 6.18 2.85 3.14
N HIS A 61 5.61 1.68 3.36
CA HIS A 61 6.04 0.78 4.43
C HIS A 61 6.57 -0.51 3.82
N LEU A 62 7.66 -1.03 4.38
CA LEU A 62 8.35 -2.19 3.80
C LEU A 62 7.42 -3.41 3.66
N ASP A 63 6.52 -3.62 4.63
CA ASP A 63 5.51 -4.67 4.62
C ASP A 63 4.40 -4.47 3.56
N HIS A 64 4.51 -3.49 2.67
CA HIS A 64 3.64 -3.31 1.49
C HIS A 64 4.34 -3.62 0.16
N TYR A 65 5.67 -3.81 0.14
CA TYR A 65 6.41 -4.10 -1.09
C TYR A 65 7.66 -4.98 -0.90
N ASN A 66 7.85 -5.60 0.27
CA ASN A 66 9.02 -6.45 0.53
C ASN A 66 9.07 -7.73 -0.34
N GLY A 67 7.93 -8.22 -0.84
CA GLY A 67 7.91 -9.28 -1.85
C GLY A 67 8.58 -8.84 -3.15
N LEU A 68 8.37 -7.58 -3.55
CA LEU A 68 9.02 -6.95 -4.70
C LEU A 68 10.53 -6.84 -4.52
N MET A 69 10.96 -6.43 -3.32
CA MET A 69 12.38 -6.27 -3.02
C MET A 69 13.11 -7.61 -3.08
N LEU A 70 12.49 -8.67 -2.57
CA LEU A 70 13.04 -10.02 -2.67
C LEU A 70 13.05 -10.53 -4.12
N ALA A 71 12.00 -10.25 -4.89
CA ALA A 71 11.98 -10.55 -6.32
C ALA A 71 13.15 -9.88 -7.05
N SER A 72 13.41 -8.60 -6.76
CA SER A 72 14.51 -7.85 -7.35
C SER A 72 15.89 -8.35 -6.92
N SER A 73 16.06 -8.80 -5.67
CA SER A 73 17.37 -9.23 -5.16
C SER A 73 17.78 -10.61 -5.63
N ARG A 74 16.82 -11.50 -5.92
CA ARG A 74 17.11 -12.85 -6.43
C ARG A 74 17.66 -12.86 -7.85
N GLY A 75 17.60 -11.74 -8.58
CA GLY A 75 18.18 -11.60 -9.93
C GLY A 75 17.57 -12.51 -11.01
N TYR A 76 16.61 -13.36 -10.64
CA TYR A 76 15.94 -14.30 -11.53
C TYR A 76 14.45 -14.29 -11.23
N PHE A 77 13.70 -13.64 -12.11
CA PHE A 77 12.26 -13.80 -12.19
C PHE A 77 11.97 -14.69 -13.40
N PRO A 78 11.15 -15.75 -13.28
CA PRO A 78 10.92 -16.69 -14.38
C PRO A 78 10.40 -16.01 -15.66
N MET A 79 9.73 -14.87 -15.52
CA MET A 79 9.31 -13.98 -16.61
C MET A 79 9.46 -12.54 -16.13
N PRO A 80 10.38 -11.73 -16.70
CA PRO A 80 10.49 -10.34 -16.28
C PRO A 80 9.20 -9.59 -16.60
N TRP A 81 8.81 -8.71 -15.69
CA TRP A 81 7.54 -7.99 -15.77
C TRP A 81 7.56 -6.93 -16.87
N GLU A 82 6.39 -6.47 -17.27
CA GLU A 82 6.20 -5.44 -18.30
C GLU A 82 5.37 -4.28 -17.74
N ILE A 83 5.73 -3.83 -16.53
CA ILE A 83 5.12 -2.66 -15.91
C ILE A 83 5.34 -1.44 -16.81
N LYS A 84 4.25 -0.82 -17.23
CA LYS A 84 4.24 0.40 -18.04
C LYS A 84 4.10 1.65 -17.17
N GLU A 85 3.37 1.53 -16.06
CA GLU A 85 3.00 2.65 -15.20
C GLU A 85 3.06 2.30 -13.72
N VAL A 86 3.50 3.26 -12.91
CA VAL A 86 3.61 3.14 -11.44
C VAL A 86 2.94 4.32 -10.76
N TYR A 87 2.09 4.03 -9.77
CA TYR A 87 1.39 5.03 -8.97
C TYR A 87 1.69 4.84 -7.48
N TYR A 88 1.81 5.93 -6.73
CA TYR A 88 2.05 5.92 -5.28
C TYR A 88 1.55 7.24 -4.67
N PRO A 89 1.27 7.31 -3.35
CA PRO A 89 0.77 8.53 -2.74
C PRO A 89 1.77 9.66 -2.84
N LYS A 90 1.30 10.83 -3.26
CA LYS A 90 2.06 12.08 -3.23
C LYS A 90 2.13 12.58 -1.80
N ILE A 91 3.34 12.85 -1.30
CA ILE A 91 3.52 13.42 0.04
C ILE A 91 2.93 14.86 0.06
N PRO A 92 1.92 15.13 0.90
CA PRO A 92 1.28 16.44 0.99
C PRO A 92 2.26 17.56 1.36
N LYS A 93 1.89 18.82 1.10
CA LYS A 93 2.61 19.97 1.65
C LYS A 93 2.15 20.23 3.08
N PHE A 94 3.09 20.39 4.01
CA PHE A 94 2.88 20.84 5.39
C PHE A 94 4.17 21.43 5.94
N ARG A 95 4.09 22.14 7.08
CA ARG A 95 5.20 22.95 7.61
C ARG A 95 6.43 22.10 7.97
N GLU A 96 6.22 20.98 8.63
CA GLU A 96 7.27 20.07 9.12
C GLU A 96 7.69 19.01 8.09
N LYS A 97 7.34 19.19 6.80
CA LYS A 97 7.52 18.17 5.76
C LYS A 97 8.96 17.70 5.62
N GLU A 98 9.91 18.61 5.53
CA GLU A 98 11.32 18.23 5.33
C GLU A 98 11.87 17.45 6.52
N GLU A 99 11.60 17.93 7.74
CA GLU A 99 12.02 17.27 8.97
C GLU A 99 11.40 15.88 9.12
N PHE A 100 10.08 15.75 8.91
CA PHE A 100 9.40 14.46 8.93
C PHE A 100 10.03 13.47 7.95
N MET A 101 10.35 13.92 6.74
CA MET A 101 10.98 13.06 5.74
C MET A 101 12.39 12.65 6.15
N LEU A 102 13.19 13.55 6.70
CA LEU A 102 14.50 13.21 7.24
C LEU A 102 14.41 12.12 8.32
N CYS A 103 13.48 12.26 9.27
CA CYS A 103 13.24 11.26 10.31
C CYS A 103 12.85 9.90 9.71
N LEU A 104 11.91 9.90 8.76
CA LEU A 104 11.39 8.69 8.13
C LEU A 104 12.48 7.95 7.33
N LEU A 105 13.23 8.67 6.50
CA LEU A 105 14.33 8.13 5.70
C LEU A 105 15.44 7.54 6.59
N THR A 106 15.81 8.25 7.64
CA THR A 106 16.83 7.80 8.59
C THR A 106 16.38 6.53 9.31
N MET A 107 15.13 6.48 9.77
CA MET A 107 14.60 5.30 10.44
C MET A 107 14.56 4.09 9.50
N ASN A 108 14.20 4.28 8.23
CA ASN A 108 14.22 3.20 7.25
C ASN A 108 15.63 2.65 7.01
N LEU A 109 16.65 3.51 6.93
CA LEU A 109 18.05 3.06 6.89
C LEU A 109 18.41 2.27 8.13
N ARG A 110 17.99 2.74 9.32
CA ARG A 110 18.33 2.12 10.59
C ARG A 110 17.72 0.72 10.74
N VAL A 111 16.47 0.55 10.33
CA VAL A 111 15.68 -0.69 10.52
C VAL A 111 15.91 -1.67 9.37
N PHE A 112 16.03 -1.18 8.13
CA PHE A 112 16.00 -2.04 6.94
C PHE A 112 17.32 -2.09 6.17
N GLY A 113 18.25 -1.15 6.40
CA GLY A 113 19.55 -1.14 5.73
C GLY A 113 19.47 -1.00 4.21
N ASN A 114 18.42 -0.34 3.69
CA ASN A 114 18.19 -0.16 2.25
C ASN A 114 19.37 0.57 1.56
N GLU A 115 19.46 0.43 0.23
CA GLU A 115 20.57 0.98 -0.58
C GLU A 115 20.78 2.48 -0.38
N THR A 116 19.69 3.25 -0.35
CA THR A 116 19.75 4.71 -0.20
C THR A 116 18.93 5.23 0.98
N GLY A 117 17.93 4.45 1.44
CA GLY A 117 16.99 4.88 2.48
C GLY A 117 15.79 5.66 1.93
N ILE A 118 15.84 6.03 0.65
CA ILE A 118 14.82 6.80 -0.03
C ILE A 118 13.79 5.85 -0.60
N MET A 119 12.69 5.69 0.13
CA MET A 119 11.69 4.66 -0.16
C MET A 119 11.16 4.73 -1.60
N GLU A 120 10.88 5.93 -2.11
CA GLU A 120 10.45 6.15 -3.50
C GLU A 120 11.50 5.68 -4.51
N TYR A 121 12.77 6.05 -4.29
CA TYR A 121 13.87 5.66 -5.16
C TYR A 121 14.13 4.17 -5.12
N ASP A 122 14.25 3.61 -3.92
CA ASP A 122 14.50 2.20 -3.70
C ASP A 122 13.35 1.38 -4.30
N PHE A 123 12.11 1.84 -4.18
CA PHE A 123 10.94 1.25 -4.81
C PHE A 123 10.98 1.32 -6.35
N LEU A 124 11.19 2.49 -6.94
CA LEU A 124 11.25 2.67 -8.40
C LEU A 124 12.45 1.91 -9.00
N LYS A 125 13.60 1.90 -8.31
CA LYS A 125 14.77 1.13 -8.68
C LYS A 125 14.48 -0.37 -8.62
N THR A 126 13.79 -0.84 -7.58
CA THR A 126 13.32 -2.22 -7.48
C THR A 126 12.43 -2.60 -8.67
N ILE A 127 11.46 -1.75 -9.05
CA ILE A 127 10.62 -1.98 -10.24
C ILE A 127 11.46 -2.03 -11.52
N SER A 128 12.43 -1.13 -11.68
CA SER A 128 13.29 -1.09 -12.87
C SER A 128 14.14 -2.35 -13.08
N ARG A 129 14.51 -3.02 -11.99
CA ARG A 129 15.30 -4.26 -12.03
C ARG A 129 14.50 -5.47 -12.48
N ILE A 130 13.21 -5.52 -12.15
CA ILE A 130 12.32 -6.64 -12.50
C ILE A 130 11.54 -6.41 -13.80
N THR A 131 11.46 -5.15 -14.26
CA THR A 131 10.70 -4.75 -15.45
C THR A 131 11.57 -4.74 -16.70
N ARG A 132 11.00 -5.18 -17.84
CA ARG A 132 11.57 -4.96 -19.18
C ARG A 132 11.22 -3.55 -19.66
N GLY A 133 12.25 -2.75 -19.93
CA GLY A 133 12.09 -1.43 -20.53
C GLY A 133 11.86 -0.31 -19.52
N SER A 134 11.57 0.87 -20.04
CA SER A 134 11.22 2.04 -19.24
C SER A 134 9.75 2.02 -18.87
N PHE A 135 9.42 2.67 -17.76
CA PHE A 135 8.06 2.84 -17.29
C PHE A 135 7.83 4.29 -16.86
N LYS A 136 6.56 4.72 -16.86
CA LYS A 136 6.15 6.02 -16.33
C LYS A 136 5.81 5.88 -14.86
N TYR A 137 6.04 6.91 -14.08
CA TYR A 137 5.57 6.96 -12.71
C TYR A 137 4.92 8.30 -12.39
N LYS A 138 3.91 8.26 -11.52
CA LYS A 138 3.16 9.45 -11.09
C LYS A 138 2.82 9.37 -9.60
N PRO A 139 3.35 10.28 -8.75
CA PRO A 139 2.79 10.49 -7.41
C PRO A 139 1.39 11.10 -7.53
N VAL A 140 0.43 10.57 -6.77
CA VAL A 140 -0.99 10.98 -6.85
C VAL A 140 -1.56 11.48 -5.52
N SER A 141 -2.48 12.43 -5.62
CA SER A 141 -3.16 13.07 -4.49
C SER A 141 -4.65 13.17 -4.75
N LYS A 142 -5.42 13.50 -3.70
CA LYS A 142 -6.87 13.66 -3.78
C LYS A 142 -7.28 14.54 -4.97
N GLY A 143 -8.20 14.04 -5.77
CA GLY A 143 -8.70 14.69 -6.99
C GLY A 143 -7.98 14.26 -8.27
N ASP A 144 -6.83 13.56 -8.18
CA ASP A 144 -6.22 12.93 -9.35
C ASP A 144 -7.13 11.82 -9.90
N VAL A 145 -7.20 11.73 -11.22
CA VAL A 145 -7.91 10.66 -11.96
C VAL A 145 -6.89 9.82 -12.71
N ILE A 146 -7.01 8.50 -12.55
CA ILE A 146 -6.14 7.49 -13.18
C ILE A 146 -6.99 6.67 -14.14
N ASN A 147 -6.62 6.63 -15.42
CA ASN A 147 -7.34 5.89 -16.46
C ASN A 147 -6.49 4.75 -16.96
N ILE A 148 -6.93 3.52 -16.73
CA ILE A 148 -6.19 2.30 -17.07
C ILE A 148 -7.18 1.30 -17.69
N GLY A 149 -6.96 0.90 -18.94
CA GLY A 149 -7.68 -0.24 -19.50
C GLY A 149 -9.20 -0.11 -19.51
N GLY A 150 -9.71 1.08 -19.83
CA GLY A 150 -11.14 1.40 -19.77
C GLY A 150 -11.72 1.43 -18.35
N THR A 151 -10.87 1.51 -17.32
CA THR A 151 -11.24 1.62 -15.91
C THR A 151 -10.73 2.94 -15.35
N THR A 152 -11.59 3.69 -14.67
CA THR A 152 -11.27 5.01 -14.12
C THR A 152 -11.27 4.95 -12.61
N PHE A 153 -10.15 5.35 -12.01
CA PHE A 153 -9.98 5.49 -10.58
C PHE A 153 -9.87 6.96 -10.21
N GLU A 154 -10.55 7.35 -9.14
CA GLU A 154 -10.41 8.67 -8.53
C GLU A 154 -9.71 8.54 -7.19
N VAL A 155 -8.67 9.34 -7.00
CA VAL A 155 -7.88 9.36 -5.76
C VAL A 155 -8.62 10.20 -4.72
N LEU A 156 -8.86 9.60 -3.56
CA LEU A 156 -9.61 10.16 -2.43
C LEU A 156 -8.68 10.72 -1.34
N TRP A 157 -7.47 10.19 -1.23
CA TRP A 157 -6.47 10.55 -0.23
C TRP A 157 -5.06 10.15 -0.74
N PRO A 158 -3.97 10.86 -0.38
CA PRO A 158 -3.85 12.00 0.53
C PRO A 158 -4.18 13.36 -0.11
N PRO A 159 -4.57 14.38 0.69
CA PRO A 159 -4.82 15.72 0.16
C PRO A 159 -3.51 16.36 -0.33
N PRO A 160 -3.56 17.33 -1.27
CA PRO A 160 -2.34 18.02 -1.72
C PRO A 160 -1.63 18.82 -0.61
N VAL A 161 -2.37 19.25 0.42
CA VAL A 161 -1.89 20.03 1.57
C VAL A 161 -2.51 19.45 2.85
N ILE A 162 -1.73 19.36 3.91
CA ILE A 162 -2.21 19.06 5.26
C ILE A 162 -2.07 20.32 6.12
N ASP A 163 -3.20 20.85 6.57
CA ASP A 163 -3.34 22.00 7.46
C ASP A 163 -4.08 21.65 8.75
N GLU A 164 -4.64 20.45 8.86
CA GLU A 164 -5.39 20.02 10.03
C GLU A 164 -4.47 19.62 11.20
N GLU A 165 -4.71 20.25 12.35
CA GLU A 165 -3.94 20.04 13.57
C GLU A 165 -3.95 18.58 14.06
N GLY A 166 -5.00 17.81 13.78
CA GLY A 166 -5.08 16.39 14.12
C GLY A 166 -3.93 15.59 13.50
N THR A 167 -3.82 15.57 12.18
CA THR A 167 -2.71 14.89 11.48
C THR A 167 -1.36 15.54 11.80
N LEU A 168 -1.28 16.87 11.87
CA LEU A 168 -0.02 17.57 12.18
C LEU A 168 0.51 17.24 13.58
N SER A 169 -0.38 17.08 14.58
CA SER A 169 0.02 16.70 15.93
C SER A 169 0.65 15.30 15.98
N VAL A 170 0.14 14.35 15.19
CA VAL A 170 0.71 12.99 15.08
C VAL A 170 2.09 13.05 14.43
N ILE A 171 2.25 13.86 13.37
CA ILE A 171 3.53 14.07 12.70
C ILE A 171 4.55 14.69 13.67
N ARG A 172 4.18 15.75 14.39
CA ARG A 172 5.05 16.40 15.40
C ARG A 172 5.45 15.44 16.51
N GLN A 173 4.52 14.60 16.97
CA GLN A 173 4.82 13.57 17.97
C GLN A 173 5.83 12.55 17.43
N ALA A 174 5.67 12.11 16.18
CA ALA A 174 6.60 11.17 15.56
C ALA A 174 8.01 11.76 15.39
N ILE A 175 8.12 13.04 15.00
CA ILE A 175 9.38 13.78 14.95
C ILE A 175 10.01 13.85 16.36
N ASN A 176 9.22 14.18 17.38
CA ASN A 176 9.71 14.25 18.75
C ASN A 176 10.22 12.90 19.26
N ASP A 177 9.48 11.82 19.04
CA ASP A 177 9.91 10.47 19.43
C ASP A 177 11.17 10.04 18.67
N PHE A 178 11.31 10.44 17.40
CA PHE A 178 12.55 10.25 16.64
C PHE A 178 13.72 11.04 17.23
N ASN A 179 13.53 12.30 17.59
CA ASN A 179 14.59 13.13 18.18
C ASN A 179 15.08 12.55 19.52
N ILE A 180 14.17 12.04 20.36
CA ILE A 180 14.54 11.30 21.58
C ILE A 180 15.38 10.05 21.24
N ALA A 181 15.00 9.29 20.22
CA ALA A 181 15.77 8.13 19.79
C ALA A 181 17.14 8.52 19.21
N MET A 182 17.23 9.64 18.49
CA MET A 182 18.47 10.16 17.92
C MET A 182 19.47 10.61 19.01
N GLU A 183 19.00 11.16 20.12
CA GLU A 183 19.84 11.48 21.28
C GLU A 183 20.37 10.22 21.99
N ALA A 184 19.58 9.14 21.97
CA ALA A 184 19.88 7.91 22.71
C ALA A 184 20.63 6.83 21.90
N ASP A 185 20.62 6.91 20.56
CA ASP A 185 21.22 5.92 19.64
C ASP A 185 22.17 6.64 18.66
N GLU A 186 23.48 6.55 18.93
CA GLU A 186 24.52 7.19 18.08
C GLU A 186 24.43 6.76 16.62
N LYS A 187 23.96 5.54 16.33
CA LYS A 187 23.82 5.05 14.96
C LYS A 187 22.68 5.77 14.22
N ILE A 188 21.57 6.09 14.89
CA ILE A 188 20.53 6.95 14.29
C ILE A 188 21.09 8.33 13.97
N LYS A 189 21.87 8.91 14.89
CA LYS A 189 22.48 10.24 14.71
C LYS A 189 23.45 10.28 13.52
N GLU A 190 24.31 9.28 13.38
CA GLU A 190 25.20 9.14 12.21
C GLU A 190 24.41 9.04 10.90
N LEU A 191 23.36 8.21 10.87
CA LEU A 191 22.51 8.05 9.69
C LEU A 191 21.75 9.34 9.36
N TYR A 192 21.25 10.06 10.37
CA TYR A 192 20.55 11.33 10.19
C TYR A 192 21.45 12.37 9.50
N GLN A 193 22.66 12.57 10.03
CA GLN A 193 23.65 13.50 9.47
C GLN A 193 24.01 13.13 8.02
N ARG A 194 24.10 11.82 7.73
CA ARG A 194 24.34 11.34 6.37
C ARG A 194 23.20 11.71 5.42
N VAL A 195 21.95 11.41 5.80
CA VAL A 195 20.77 11.71 4.96
C VAL A 195 20.63 13.22 4.74
N GLU A 196 20.82 14.01 5.80
CA GLU A 196 20.77 15.47 5.73
C GLU A 196 21.84 16.04 4.78
N LYS A 197 23.09 15.57 4.90
CA LYS A 197 24.21 16.03 4.07
C LYS A 197 24.08 15.62 2.61
N GLU A 198 23.69 14.37 2.34
CA GLU A 198 23.54 13.87 0.98
C GLU A 198 22.39 14.60 0.25
N GLY A 199 21.38 15.07 0.99
CA GLY A 199 20.31 15.93 0.46
C GLY A 199 19.49 15.30 -0.67
N LEU A 200 19.68 13.99 -0.91
CA LEU A 200 19.14 13.27 -2.05
C LEU A 200 17.61 13.44 -2.15
N PHE A 201 16.92 13.42 -0.99
CA PHE A 201 15.47 13.58 -0.89
C PHE A 201 14.93 14.91 -1.46
N ARG A 202 15.76 15.96 -1.64
CA ARG A 202 15.30 17.25 -2.20
C ARG A 202 14.89 17.16 -3.66
N ALA A 203 15.57 16.34 -4.46
CA ALA A 203 15.20 16.07 -5.86
C ALA A 203 13.85 15.35 -6.01
N TYR A 204 13.30 14.83 -4.90
CA TYR A 204 12.00 14.15 -4.83
C TYR A 204 10.84 15.12 -4.57
N PHE A 205 11.11 16.31 -4.00
CA PHE A 205 10.06 17.29 -3.72
C PHE A 205 9.52 18.04 -4.95
N GLU A 206 10.24 17.97 -6.08
CA GLU A 206 9.94 18.77 -7.29
C GLU A 206 9.20 17.99 -8.40
N GLN A 207 8.71 16.76 -8.14
CA GLN A 207 8.37 15.85 -9.25
C GLN A 207 6.91 15.95 -9.77
N GLU A 208 6.80 16.26 -11.06
CA GLU A 208 5.67 15.91 -11.94
C GLU A 208 5.81 14.47 -12.47
N GLN A 209 4.88 14.01 -13.32
CA GLN A 209 4.96 12.71 -14.00
C GLN A 209 6.28 12.58 -14.77
N ARG A 210 7.00 11.48 -14.57
CA ARG A 210 8.33 11.24 -15.15
C ARG A 210 8.43 9.86 -15.77
N SER A 211 9.36 9.72 -16.70
CA SER A 211 9.78 8.44 -17.27
C SER A 211 11.01 7.95 -16.51
N TYR A 212 11.01 6.68 -16.10
CA TYR A 212 12.19 6.05 -15.52
C TYR A 212 12.96 5.30 -16.61
N SER A 213 14.19 5.75 -16.90
CA SER A 213 15.14 5.07 -17.79
C SER A 213 16.46 4.89 -17.06
N GLY A 214 16.48 4.06 -16.01
CA GLY A 214 17.71 3.70 -15.32
C GLY A 214 18.49 2.62 -16.07
N GLU A 215 19.82 2.73 -16.09
CA GLU A 215 20.70 1.62 -16.48
C GLU A 215 20.50 0.44 -15.51
N ARG A 216 20.54 -0.79 -16.02
CA ARG A 216 20.45 -1.99 -15.19
C ARG A 216 21.72 -2.13 -14.35
N ASP A 217 21.70 -1.58 -13.14
CA ASP A 217 22.72 -1.87 -12.14
C ASP A 217 22.74 -3.37 -11.84
N ASN A 218 23.94 -3.96 -11.82
CA ASN A 218 24.15 -5.35 -11.43
C ASN A 218 23.55 -5.61 -10.03
N ALA A 219 22.64 -6.59 -9.95
CA ALA A 219 21.90 -6.98 -8.75
C ALA A 219 22.78 -7.45 -7.56
N GLY A 220 24.11 -7.52 -7.73
CA GLY A 220 25.05 -8.09 -6.77
C GLY A 220 25.41 -7.23 -5.54
N LYS A 221 24.85 -6.03 -5.38
CA LYS A 221 25.08 -5.16 -4.19
C LYS A 221 23.84 -5.01 -3.28
N LEU A 222 22.86 -5.90 -3.45
CA LEU A 222 21.57 -5.76 -2.80
C LEU A 222 21.56 -6.38 -1.40
N VAL A 223 21.28 -5.51 -0.43
CA VAL A 223 21.20 -5.78 1.02
C VAL A 223 22.57 -5.91 1.67
N ASN A 224 23.01 -4.82 2.31
CA ASN A 224 24.11 -4.92 3.24
C ASN A 224 23.64 -5.81 4.41
N ASN A 225 24.10 -7.07 4.44
CA ASN A 225 23.73 -8.07 5.46
C ASN A 225 24.09 -7.63 6.89
N GLU A 226 24.82 -6.52 7.05
CA GLU A 226 25.15 -5.90 8.35
C GLU A 226 23.94 -5.48 9.18
N TYR A 227 22.74 -5.32 8.58
CA TYR A 227 21.55 -4.82 9.28
C TYR A 227 20.52 -5.91 9.64
N LYS A 228 20.90 -7.20 9.59
CA LYS A 228 20.09 -8.28 10.19
C LYS A 228 20.09 -8.11 11.71
N GLU A 229 18.98 -7.63 12.24
CA GLU A 229 18.93 -7.07 13.58
C GLU A 229 19.11 -8.07 14.72
N LYS A 230 20.09 -7.72 15.57
CA LYS A 230 19.96 -7.75 17.03
C LYS A 230 18.75 -6.90 17.43
N LYS A 231 17.99 -7.33 18.44
CA LYS A 231 16.82 -6.62 19.01
C LYS A 231 17.07 -5.11 19.13
N LEU A 232 16.23 -4.29 18.48
CA LEU A 232 16.26 -2.82 18.58
C LEU A 232 16.12 -2.35 20.04
N PRO A 233 16.79 -1.24 20.42
CA PRO A 233 16.46 -0.54 21.65
C PRO A 233 15.00 -0.09 21.65
N ASP A 234 14.35 -0.12 22.82
CA ASP A 234 12.92 0.20 22.94
C ASP A 234 12.60 1.65 22.49
N VAL A 235 13.53 2.59 22.70
CA VAL A 235 13.41 3.97 22.24
C VAL A 235 13.37 4.07 20.71
N VAL A 236 14.19 3.28 20.02
CA VAL A 236 14.21 3.23 18.54
C VAL A 236 12.94 2.57 18.02
N LYS A 237 12.49 1.49 18.68
CA LYS A 237 11.23 0.84 18.33
C LYS A 237 10.04 1.80 18.46
N LYS A 238 9.97 2.57 19.55
CA LYS A 238 8.93 3.58 19.76
C LYS A 238 8.94 4.66 18.66
N ALA A 239 10.12 5.16 18.30
CA ALA A 239 10.27 6.14 17.22
C ALA A 239 9.80 5.57 15.87
N ASN A 240 10.21 4.34 15.55
CA ASN A 240 9.77 3.64 14.34
C ASN A 240 8.24 3.46 14.31
N ASP A 241 7.64 2.98 15.40
CA ASP A 241 6.19 2.78 15.50
C ASP A 241 5.43 4.11 15.34
N SER A 242 5.98 5.21 15.87
CA SER A 242 5.37 6.55 15.77
C SER A 242 5.46 7.13 14.34
N LEU A 243 6.61 6.96 13.67
CA LEU A 243 6.79 7.34 12.27
C LEU A 243 5.87 6.52 11.35
N ARG A 244 5.75 5.21 11.60
CA ARG A 244 4.81 4.35 10.86
C ARG A 244 3.37 4.81 11.02
N LYS A 245 2.96 5.10 12.26
CA LYS A 245 1.63 5.65 12.54
C LYS A 245 1.39 6.97 11.80
N ALA A 246 2.36 7.88 11.78
CA ALA A 246 2.25 9.13 11.04
C ALA A 246 2.13 8.90 9.52
N ALA A 247 2.87 7.93 8.96
CA ALA A 247 2.80 7.60 7.54
C ALA A 247 1.46 6.95 7.12
N ASN A 248 0.76 6.23 8.01
CA ASN A 248 -0.59 5.71 7.76
C ASN A 248 -1.61 6.83 7.44
N HIS A 249 -1.43 8.01 8.04
CA HIS A 249 -2.26 9.18 7.72
C HIS A 249 -2.04 9.69 6.28
N LEU A 250 -1.05 9.17 5.56
CA LEU A 250 -0.72 9.56 4.19
C LEU A 250 -1.05 8.46 3.16
N SER A 251 -1.68 7.35 3.58
CA SER A 251 -1.96 6.21 2.70
C SER A 251 -2.89 6.55 1.53
N LEU A 252 -2.62 5.97 0.38
CA LEU A 252 -3.45 6.10 -0.81
C LEU A 252 -4.84 5.51 -0.55
N ALA A 253 -5.87 6.31 -0.77
CA ALA A 253 -7.24 5.84 -0.89
C ALA A 253 -7.79 6.23 -2.25
N LEU A 254 -8.57 5.34 -2.85
CA LEU A 254 -9.14 5.53 -4.18
C LEU A 254 -10.44 4.75 -4.33
N PHE A 255 -11.24 5.15 -5.31
CA PHE A 255 -12.35 4.32 -5.75
C PHE A 255 -12.38 4.19 -7.27
N GLU A 256 -12.93 3.07 -7.73
CA GLU A 256 -13.24 2.80 -9.13
C GLU A 256 -14.73 3.04 -9.36
N TYR A 257 -15.07 3.81 -10.41
CA TYR A 257 -16.46 4.22 -10.67
C TYR A 257 -17.46 3.06 -10.75
N ASN A 258 -17.02 1.88 -11.15
CA ASN A 258 -17.84 0.68 -11.32
C ASN A 258 -17.68 -0.36 -10.20
N GLY A 259 -17.10 0.01 -9.04
CA GLY A 259 -17.41 -0.69 -7.81
C GLY A 259 -16.25 -1.14 -6.91
N LEU A 260 -15.07 -0.54 -6.96
CA LEU A 260 -14.05 -0.77 -5.92
C LEU A 260 -13.96 0.44 -4.99
N LEU A 261 -13.93 0.23 -3.69
CA LEU A 261 -13.44 1.19 -2.70
C LEU A 261 -12.20 0.60 -2.01
N PHE A 262 -11.08 1.33 -2.06
CA PHE A 262 -9.83 0.98 -1.41
C PHE A 262 -9.41 2.12 -0.48
N LEU A 263 -9.25 1.84 0.81
CA LEU A 263 -8.92 2.85 1.82
C LEU A 263 -7.51 2.71 2.40
N GLY A 264 -6.65 1.85 1.84
CA GLY A 264 -5.28 1.65 2.36
C GLY A 264 -5.25 1.44 3.86
N ASP A 265 -4.34 2.12 4.56
CA ASP A 265 -4.20 2.05 6.02
C ASP A 265 -4.72 3.30 6.72
N LEU A 266 -5.73 3.96 6.13
CA LEU A 266 -6.28 5.20 6.68
C LEU A 266 -6.78 5.04 8.13
N GLU A 267 -6.47 6.06 8.91
CA GLU A 267 -6.93 6.23 10.29
C GLU A 267 -8.38 6.77 10.33
N LYS A 268 -9.01 6.71 11.52
CA LYS A 268 -10.45 7.02 11.66
C LYS A 268 -10.85 8.41 11.15
N SER A 269 -10.01 9.43 11.38
CA SER A 269 -10.23 10.80 10.93
C SER A 269 -10.31 10.90 9.41
N GLU A 270 -9.38 10.24 8.72
CA GLU A 270 -9.26 10.23 7.27
C GLU A 270 -10.38 9.40 6.65
N ILE A 271 -10.71 8.24 7.23
CA ILE A 271 -11.89 7.45 6.84
C ILE A 271 -13.14 8.34 6.87
N ARG A 272 -13.34 9.13 7.93
CA ARG A 272 -14.48 10.03 8.04
C ARG A 272 -14.52 11.08 6.93
N LYS A 273 -13.38 11.71 6.62
CA LYS A 273 -13.29 12.70 5.54
C LYS A 273 -13.60 12.09 4.18
N VAL A 274 -13.01 10.93 3.90
CA VAL A 274 -13.22 10.21 2.63
C VAL A 274 -14.69 9.81 2.48
N VAL A 275 -15.30 9.21 3.51
CA VAL A 275 -16.70 8.78 3.45
C VAL A 275 -17.66 9.96 3.35
N ASN A 276 -17.41 11.07 4.06
CA ASN A 276 -18.23 12.28 3.93
C ASN A 276 -18.13 12.88 2.52
N TYR A 277 -16.94 12.87 1.91
CA TYR A 277 -16.79 13.28 0.52
C TYR A 277 -17.59 12.37 -0.42
N LEU A 278 -17.42 11.05 -0.30
CA LEU A 278 -18.17 10.06 -1.10
C LEU A 278 -19.69 10.24 -0.97
N GLU A 279 -20.19 10.49 0.24
CA GLU A 279 -21.59 10.83 0.47
C GLU A 279 -22.01 12.11 -0.25
N SER A 280 -21.20 13.17 -0.19
CA SER A 280 -21.50 14.46 -0.83
C SER A 280 -21.62 14.36 -2.36
N VAL A 281 -20.90 13.41 -2.98
CA VAL A 281 -20.97 13.13 -4.42
C VAL A 281 -21.92 11.96 -4.76
N GLY A 282 -22.72 11.50 -3.79
CA GLY A 282 -23.72 10.45 -3.99
C GLY A 282 -23.15 9.04 -4.22
N LYS A 283 -21.86 8.82 -3.93
CA LYS A 283 -21.17 7.53 -4.09
C LYS A 283 -21.21 6.73 -2.79
N LYS A 284 -22.22 5.87 -2.66
CA LYS A 284 -22.46 5.07 -1.43
C LYS A 284 -22.38 3.55 -1.62
N ARG A 285 -22.43 3.08 -2.88
CA ARG A 285 -22.52 1.65 -3.20
C ARG A 285 -21.30 1.19 -3.95
N PHE A 286 -20.71 0.08 -3.50
CA PHE A 286 -19.54 -0.53 -4.12
C PHE A 286 -19.75 -2.03 -4.32
N TYR A 287 -19.15 -2.58 -5.37
CA TYR A 287 -19.12 -4.02 -5.55
C TYR A 287 -18.16 -4.67 -4.55
N VAL A 288 -17.00 -4.06 -4.35
CA VAL A 288 -15.96 -4.48 -3.42
C VAL A 288 -15.54 -3.30 -2.56
N PHE A 289 -15.39 -3.55 -1.27
CA PHE A 289 -14.73 -2.67 -0.33
C PHE A 289 -13.55 -3.40 0.31
N VAL A 290 -12.33 -2.93 0.06
CA VAL A 290 -11.13 -3.41 0.74
C VAL A 290 -10.99 -2.61 2.05
N THR A 291 -11.08 -3.33 3.16
CA THR A 291 -11.18 -2.71 4.49
C THR A 291 -9.87 -2.02 4.88
N PRO A 292 -9.92 -0.85 5.53
CA PRO A 292 -8.72 -0.12 5.91
C PRO A 292 -7.89 -0.85 6.97
N HIS A 293 -6.56 -0.75 6.88
CA HIS A 293 -5.61 -1.18 7.91
C HIS A 293 -5.88 -2.61 8.40
N HIS A 294 -5.90 -3.55 7.45
CA HIS A 294 -6.17 -4.98 7.72
C HIS A 294 -7.49 -5.24 8.47
N GLY A 295 -8.48 -4.36 8.32
CA GLY A 295 -9.81 -4.48 8.95
C GLY A 295 -9.84 -4.08 10.42
N THR A 296 -8.77 -3.46 10.93
CA THR A 296 -8.69 -3.04 12.33
C THR A 296 -9.22 -1.63 12.59
N HIS A 297 -9.41 -0.84 11.53
CA HIS A 297 -9.84 0.56 11.63
C HIS A 297 -11.30 0.74 11.19
N TRP A 298 -12.08 1.43 12.02
CA TRP A 298 -13.51 1.65 11.80
C TRP A 298 -13.95 3.00 12.36
N ASP A 299 -14.75 3.71 11.58
CA ASP A 299 -15.55 4.85 12.03
C ASP A 299 -17.02 4.62 11.66
N ASN A 300 -17.94 5.14 12.47
CA ASN A 300 -19.38 4.95 12.26
C ASN A 300 -19.89 5.56 10.94
N CYS A 301 -19.15 6.51 10.35
CA CYS A 301 -19.49 7.02 9.02
C CYS A 301 -19.53 5.91 7.96
N LEU A 302 -18.75 4.83 8.11
CA LEU A 302 -18.73 3.71 7.17
C LEU A 302 -20.09 3.02 7.01
N LYS A 303 -21.02 3.19 7.97
CA LYS A 303 -22.41 2.73 7.83
C LYS A 303 -23.17 3.39 6.68
N LYS A 304 -22.65 4.48 6.11
CA LYS A 304 -23.17 5.15 4.91
C LYS A 304 -22.76 4.45 3.62
N ILE A 305 -21.79 3.55 3.70
CA ILE A 305 -21.30 2.73 2.60
C ILE A 305 -22.05 1.40 2.62
N ASP A 306 -22.42 0.91 1.45
CA ASP A 306 -23.02 -0.40 1.22
C ASP A 306 -22.19 -1.13 0.16
N CYS A 307 -21.84 -2.39 0.40
CA CYS A 307 -21.11 -3.17 -0.57
C CYS A 307 -21.58 -4.61 -0.71
N ILE A 308 -21.19 -5.24 -1.82
CA ILE A 308 -21.42 -6.68 -1.98
C ILE A 308 -20.36 -7.45 -1.20
N TYR A 309 -19.08 -7.18 -1.48
CA TYR A 309 -17.96 -7.86 -0.84
C TYR A 309 -17.19 -6.87 0.05
N SER A 310 -17.01 -7.19 1.33
CA SER A 310 -15.95 -6.59 2.15
C SER A 310 -14.79 -7.55 2.26
N ILE A 311 -13.57 -7.10 1.94
CA ILE A 311 -12.37 -7.95 1.92
C ILE A 311 -11.31 -7.38 2.84
N THR A 312 -10.84 -8.22 3.74
CA THR A 312 -9.80 -7.91 4.70
C THR A 312 -8.57 -8.78 4.44
N SER A 313 -7.43 -8.16 4.12
CA SER A 313 -6.15 -8.85 4.07
C SER A 313 -5.49 -8.79 5.45
N ASN A 314 -5.36 -9.93 6.11
CA ASN A 314 -4.80 -10.07 7.45
C ASN A 314 -4.26 -11.48 7.71
N GLY A 315 -3.52 -11.60 8.82
CA GLY A 315 -2.94 -12.83 9.30
C GLY A 315 -3.27 -13.12 10.76
N SER A 316 -2.47 -14.01 11.34
CA SER A 316 -2.69 -14.51 12.70
C SER A 316 -2.63 -13.42 13.76
N LYS A 317 -1.93 -12.29 13.55
CA LYS A 317 -1.87 -11.21 14.55
C LYS A 317 -3.10 -10.31 14.51
N LEU A 318 -3.64 -10.00 13.33
CA LEU A 318 -4.68 -8.98 13.19
C LEU A 318 -6.11 -9.53 13.05
N HIS A 319 -6.29 -10.83 12.76
CA HIS A 319 -7.63 -11.39 12.52
C HIS A 319 -8.61 -11.22 13.71
N SER A 320 -8.12 -11.26 14.95
CA SER A 320 -8.95 -11.09 16.16
C SER A 320 -9.38 -9.63 16.38
N HIS A 321 -8.74 -8.68 15.69
CA HIS A 321 -9.00 -7.25 15.79
C HIS A 321 -9.94 -6.71 14.71
N ILE A 322 -10.39 -7.57 13.78
CA ILE A 322 -11.33 -7.19 12.71
C ILE A 322 -12.59 -6.57 13.31
N LYS A 323 -13.01 -5.44 12.75
CA LYS A 323 -14.21 -4.74 13.21
C LYS A 323 -15.47 -5.38 12.62
N ARG A 324 -16.37 -5.80 13.51
CA ARG A 324 -17.66 -6.42 13.13
C ARG A 324 -18.48 -5.56 12.17
N GLY A 325 -18.36 -4.24 12.23
CA GLY A 325 -19.08 -3.31 11.37
C GLY A 325 -18.91 -3.58 9.87
N PHE A 326 -17.80 -4.18 9.43
CA PHE A 326 -17.61 -4.55 8.03
C PHE A 326 -18.61 -5.58 7.53
N LYS A 327 -19.06 -6.49 8.39
CA LYS A 327 -20.13 -7.45 8.08
C LYS A 327 -21.50 -6.80 7.99
N ASP A 328 -21.71 -5.69 8.70
CA ASP A 328 -23.00 -5.01 8.74
C ASP A 328 -23.26 -4.15 7.49
N ILE A 329 -22.20 -3.81 6.74
CA ILE A 329 -22.26 -2.99 5.53
C ILE A 329 -22.01 -3.79 4.24
N SER A 330 -21.85 -5.12 4.36
CA SER A 330 -21.57 -6.00 3.23
C SER A 330 -22.54 -7.18 3.16
N ARG A 331 -22.82 -7.67 1.95
CA ARG A 331 -23.55 -8.94 1.77
C ARG A 331 -22.67 -10.14 2.13
N MET A 332 -21.39 -10.07 1.76
CA MET A 332 -20.39 -11.10 2.01
C MET A 332 -19.12 -10.45 2.54
N SER A 333 -18.59 -10.99 3.63
CA SER A 333 -17.33 -10.53 4.23
C SER A 333 -16.32 -11.65 4.25
N PHE A 334 -15.14 -11.39 3.68
CA PHE A 334 -14.04 -12.35 3.62
C PHE A 334 -12.78 -11.79 4.28
N ALA A 335 -11.99 -12.68 4.87
CA ALA A 335 -10.70 -12.36 5.46
C ALA A 335 -9.66 -13.40 5.01
N THR A 336 -8.49 -12.97 4.55
CA THR A 336 -7.47 -13.90 4.02
C THR A 336 -7.04 -14.95 5.05
N TYR A 337 -6.94 -14.58 6.33
CA TYR A 337 -6.63 -15.54 7.39
C TYR A 337 -7.64 -16.70 7.51
N VAL A 338 -8.91 -16.45 7.20
CA VAL A 338 -9.99 -17.45 7.33
C VAL A 338 -10.23 -18.17 6.01
N ASN A 339 -10.19 -17.43 4.91
CA ASN A 339 -10.61 -17.89 3.59
C ASN A 339 -9.44 -18.30 2.68
N GLY A 340 -8.20 -18.03 3.08
CA GLY A 340 -7.02 -18.15 2.22
C GLY A 340 -7.00 -17.08 1.13
N ASP A 341 -6.52 -17.46 -0.06
CA ASP A 341 -6.53 -16.59 -1.24
C ASP A 341 -7.99 -16.29 -1.67
N ILE A 342 -8.33 -15.02 -1.84
CA ILE A 342 -9.68 -14.56 -2.18
C ILE A 342 -9.74 -14.14 -3.64
N VAL A 343 -10.74 -14.63 -4.37
CA VAL A 343 -11.04 -14.22 -5.75
C VAL A 343 -12.44 -13.65 -5.83
N VAL A 344 -12.58 -12.44 -6.33
CA VAL A 344 -13.86 -11.80 -6.62
C VAL A 344 -14.15 -11.87 -8.11
N PRO A 345 -15.26 -12.51 -8.53
CA PRO A 345 -15.61 -12.65 -9.93
C PRO A 345 -16.10 -11.32 -10.55
N PRO A 346 -16.05 -11.19 -11.89
CA PRO A 346 -16.51 -9.99 -12.62
C PRO A 346 -17.97 -9.61 -12.38
N PHE A 347 -18.82 -10.61 -12.16
CA PHE A 347 -20.26 -10.45 -12.01
C PHE A 347 -20.76 -11.36 -10.89
N MET A 348 -21.75 -10.89 -10.14
CA MET A 348 -22.58 -11.79 -9.33
C MET A 348 -23.27 -12.77 -10.29
N PRO A 349 -23.13 -14.08 -10.11
CA PRO A 349 -23.86 -15.03 -10.94
C PRO A 349 -25.36 -14.86 -10.70
N THR A 350 -26.09 -14.34 -11.69
CA THR A 350 -27.56 -14.28 -11.65
C THR A 350 -28.09 -15.70 -11.85
N ARG A 351 -28.50 -16.34 -10.75
CA ARG A 351 -29.16 -17.66 -10.63
C ARG A 351 -28.61 -18.82 -11.49
N SER A 352 -28.17 -19.87 -10.79
CA SER A 352 -27.91 -21.23 -11.28
C SER A 352 -26.99 -21.34 -12.50
N HIS A 353 -25.75 -20.89 -12.39
CA HIS A 353 -24.67 -21.50 -13.16
C HIS A 353 -24.30 -22.84 -12.51
N ARG A 354 -24.38 -23.94 -13.28
CA ARG A 354 -24.08 -25.33 -12.85
C ARG A 354 -22.68 -25.55 -12.25
N PHE A 355 -21.81 -24.54 -12.25
CA PHE A 355 -20.42 -24.63 -11.82
C PHE A 355 -20.12 -24.04 -10.44
N TYR A 356 -21.07 -23.33 -9.82
CA TYR A 356 -20.86 -22.75 -8.48
C TYR A 356 -21.70 -23.50 -7.43
N PRO A 357 -21.13 -23.83 -6.26
CA PRO A 357 -21.87 -24.46 -5.17
C PRO A 357 -23.11 -23.65 -4.77
N TRP A 358 -24.16 -24.32 -4.29
CA TRP A 358 -25.43 -23.66 -3.96
C TRP A 358 -25.30 -22.58 -2.86
N TRP A 359 -24.30 -22.68 -1.97
CA TRP A 359 -24.00 -21.66 -0.95
C TRP A 359 -23.32 -20.40 -1.50
N PHE A 360 -23.03 -20.35 -2.80
CA PHE A 360 -22.51 -19.17 -3.51
C PHE A 360 -23.62 -18.24 -4.02
N TYR A 361 -24.89 -18.65 -3.90
CA TYR A 361 -26.06 -17.86 -4.28
C TYR A 361 -26.76 -17.31 -3.03
N ASP A 362 -27.30 -16.10 -3.15
CA ASP A 362 -28.10 -15.47 -2.09
C ASP A 362 -29.59 -15.62 -2.44
N ASP A 363 -30.36 -16.28 -1.56
CA ASP A 363 -31.80 -16.56 -1.74
C ASP A 363 -32.68 -15.31 -1.65
N LYS A 364 -32.10 -14.12 -1.44
CA LYS A 364 -32.87 -12.88 -1.30
C LYS A 364 -33.22 -12.16 -2.61
N TYR A 365 -32.98 -12.74 -3.79
CA TYR A 365 -33.47 -12.22 -5.08
C TYR A 365 -33.92 -13.29 -6.06
#